data_AF-A0AAV2T6T3-F1
#
_entry.id   AF-A0AAV2T6T3-F1
#
_cell.length_a   1.000
_cell.length_b   1.000
_cell.length_c   1.000
_cell.angle_alpha   90.00
_cell.angle_beta   90.00
_cell.angle_gamma   90.00
#
_symmetry.space_group_name_H-M   'P 1'
#
loop_
_entity.id
_entity.type
_entity.pdbx_description
1 polymer ?
#
loop_
_entity_poly.entity_id
_entity_poly.type
_entity_poly.pdbx_seq_one_letter_code
_entity_poly.pdbx_strand_id
1 'polypeptide(L)'
;MQLLAVLYTNRAISQSCLKNFGSCIRDCKAAIASYPSHLKAYSKGAKAALALSKTEQALEFCEHGLSLFPNCDDLMQIQMNALRLQVELDRKAAAKAKVEKRDAEKQLATFQLALKHGVRINFKLPPIDVPDAAGVLFYADASDRLHWSVLFMYPEFGETDFLRDCVESSSVLDCLKLVFNPEQPAPSWDPQRKYTCKDESLEVYFEDTVDEQKMISFPVITTLKQLTRRKDFSLRRDLLIIIHVISKNSAKFYERWKTRLDEF
;
A
#
# COMPACT_ATOMS: atom_id res chain seq x y z
N MET A 1 17.21 43.06 29.75
CA MET A 1 16.99 41.63 29.40
C MET A 1 18.00 41.07 28.38
N GLN A 2 19.24 41.60 28.28
CA GLN A 2 20.24 41.10 27.31
C GLN A 2 20.88 39.76 27.74
N LEU A 3 21.06 39.54 29.05
CA LEU A 3 21.66 38.32 29.60
C LEU A 3 20.83 37.06 29.29
N LEU A 4 19.50 37.16 29.42
CA LEU A 4 18.60 36.04 29.20
C LEU A 4 18.64 35.56 27.73
N ALA A 5 18.70 36.49 26.77
CA ALA A 5 18.84 36.16 25.36
C ALA A 5 20.17 35.44 25.06
N VAL A 6 21.27 35.86 25.70
CA VAL A 6 22.57 35.18 25.56
C VAL A 6 22.52 33.75 26.12
N LEU A 7 21.91 33.54 27.29
CA LEU A 7 21.76 32.21 27.88
C LEU A 7 20.93 31.28 27.00
N TYR A 8 19.79 31.76 26.49
CA TYR A 8 18.97 30.99 25.57
C TYR A 8 19.71 30.66 24.28
N THR A 9 20.43 31.61 23.67
CA THR A 9 21.20 31.35 22.45
C THR A 9 22.35 30.35 22.68
N ASN A 10 23.05 30.44 23.81
CA ASN A 10 24.10 29.47 24.16
C ASN A 10 23.50 28.06 24.33
N ARG A 11 22.35 27.95 25.00
CA ARG A 11 21.63 26.68 25.11
C ARG A 11 21.19 26.16 23.73
N ALA A 12 20.69 27.04 22.85
CA ALA A 12 20.34 26.70 21.49
C ALA A 12 21.55 26.15 20.69
N ILE A 13 22.73 26.75 20.87
CA ILE A 13 23.97 26.27 20.27
C ILE A 13 24.27 24.85 20.75
N SER A 14 24.25 24.59 22.06
CA SER A 14 24.43 23.24 22.61
C SER A 14 23.41 22.25 22.06
N GLN A 15 22.13 22.62 22.00
CA GLN A 15 21.07 21.77 21.43
C GLN A 15 21.32 21.45 19.96
N SER A 16 21.77 22.42 19.17
CA SER A 16 22.11 22.21 17.77
C SER A 16 23.34 21.31 17.58
N CYS A 17 24.34 21.38 18.46
CA CYS A 17 25.48 20.44 18.43
C CYS A 17 25.02 19.00 18.71
N LEU A 18 24.01 18.84 19.57
CA LEU A 18 23.33 17.56 19.83
C LEU A 18 22.32 17.16 18.74
N LYS A 19 22.22 17.93 17.64
CA LYS A 19 21.21 17.76 16.57
C LYS A 19 19.75 17.83 17.03
N ASN A 20 19.51 18.41 18.21
CA ASN A 20 18.17 18.67 18.75
C ASN A 20 17.61 19.98 18.19
N PHE A 21 17.44 20.05 16.87
CA PHE A 21 17.10 21.30 16.17
C PHE A 21 15.75 21.89 16.58
N GLY A 22 14.76 21.06 16.93
CA GLY A 22 13.45 21.54 17.43
C GLY A 22 13.57 22.29 18.76
N SER A 23 14.42 21.81 19.68
CA SER A 23 14.71 22.51 20.93
C SER A 23 15.57 23.77 20.70
N CYS A 24 16.54 23.70 19.80
CA CYS A 24 17.30 24.88 19.36
C CYS A 24 16.38 26.00 18.86
N ILE A 25 15.40 25.69 18.00
CA ILE A 25 14.45 26.68 17.48
C ILE A 25 13.66 27.33 18.61
N ARG A 26 13.16 26.54 19.58
CA ARG A 26 12.41 27.07 20.73
C ARG A 26 13.26 28.03 21.57
N ASP A 27 14.52 27.67 21.81
CA ASP A 27 15.46 28.51 22.56
C ASP A 27 15.79 29.80 21.78
N CYS A 28 15.97 29.73 20.46
CA CYS A 28 16.15 30.91 19.62
C CYS A 28 14.91 31.83 19.65
N LYS A 29 13.70 31.29 19.61
CA LYS A 29 12.46 32.08 19.74
C LYS A 29 12.37 32.76 21.11
N ALA A 30 12.72 32.06 22.19
CA ALA A 30 12.75 32.64 23.53
C ALA A 30 13.81 33.74 23.67
N ALA A 31 14.97 33.58 23.04
CA ALA A 31 16.01 34.61 23.00
C ALA A 31 15.54 35.87 22.27
N ILE A 32 14.88 35.71 21.12
CA ILE A 32 14.31 36.82 20.33
C ILE A 32 13.20 37.53 21.10
N ALA A 33 12.29 36.78 21.74
CA ALA A 33 11.23 37.37 22.57
C ALA A 33 11.80 38.20 23.74
N SER A 34 12.94 37.78 24.31
CA SER A 34 13.60 38.48 25.42
C SER A 34 14.40 39.71 24.96
N TYR A 35 15.04 39.63 23.80
CA TYR A 35 15.81 40.72 23.20
C TYR A 35 15.72 40.65 21.66
N PRO A 36 14.77 41.38 21.04
CA PRO A 36 14.55 41.32 19.60
C PRO A 36 15.76 41.77 18.76
N SER A 37 16.66 42.60 19.30
CA SER A 37 17.89 42.99 18.59
C SER A 37 19.03 41.96 18.73
N HIS A 38 18.74 40.71 19.08
CA HIS A 38 19.75 39.66 19.21
C HIS A 38 19.98 38.87 17.91
N LEU A 39 20.77 39.43 16.99
CA LEU A 39 21.05 38.86 15.66
C LEU A 39 21.41 37.36 15.66
N LYS A 40 22.25 36.91 16.60
CA LYS A 40 22.71 35.51 16.66
C LYS A 40 21.56 34.50 16.83
N ALA A 41 20.47 34.87 17.50
CA ALA A 41 19.32 33.98 17.66
C ALA A 41 18.56 33.78 16.35
N TYR A 42 18.43 34.81 15.51
CA TYR A 42 17.82 34.68 14.19
C TYR A 42 18.63 33.76 13.29
N SER A 43 19.94 34.02 13.14
CA SER A 43 20.83 33.16 12.34
C SER A 43 20.82 31.71 12.81
N LYS A 44 20.88 31.49 14.13
CA LYS A 44 20.90 30.15 14.70
C LYS A 44 19.55 29.43 14.51
N GLY A 45 18.44 30.13 14.73
CA GLY A 45 17.09 29.63 14.52
C GLY A 45 16.82 29.25 13.07
N ALA A 46 17.20 30.12 12.14
CA ALA A 46 17.05 29.89 10.70
C ALA A 46 17.88 28.67 10.23
N LYS A 47 19.15 28.56 10.67
CA LYS A 47 20.00 27.39 10.40
C LYS A 47 19.41 26.09 10.97
N ALA A 48 18.86 26.14 12.17
CA ALA A 48 18.21 24.98 12.78
C ALA A 48 16.91 24.57 12.06
N ALA A 49 16.12 25.55 11.57
CA ALA A 49 14.94 25.29 10.76
C ALA A 49 15.29 24.66 9.40
N LEU A 50 16.35 25.15 8.75
CA LEU A 50 16.91 24.53 7.54
C LEU A 50 17.37 23.08 7.76
N ALA A 51 18.01 22.80 8.89
CA ALA A 51 18.45 21.45 9.23
C ALA A 51 17.27 20.46 9.42
N LEU A 52 16.05 20.97 9.64
CA LEU A 52 14.81 20.21 9.69
C LEU A 52 14.01 20.27 8.37
N SER A 53 14.57 20.84 7.31
CA SER A 53 13.87 21.13 6.04
C SER A 53 12.58 21.96 6.22
N LYS A 54 12.49 22.74 7.30
CA LYS A 54 11.37 23.67 7.56
C LYS A 54 11.68 25.03 6.94
N THR A 55 11.62 25.08 5.62
CA THR A 55 11.97 26.24 4.79
C THR A 55 11.13 27.48 5.11
N GLU A 56 9.82 27.35 5.28
CA GLU A 56 8.93 28.47 5.67
C GLU A 56 9.40 29.12 6.99
N GLN A 57 9.68 28.31 8.01
CA GLN A 57 10.14 28.80 9.30
C GLN A 57 11.56 29.38 9.23
N ALA A 58 12.43 28.84 8.37
CA ALA A 58 13.75 29.42 8.14
C ALA A 58 13.65 30.80 7.47
N LEU A 59 12.75 30.95 6.49
CA LEU A 59 12.44 32.22 5.84
C LEU A 59 11.86 33.23 6.84
N GLU A 60 10.94 32.82 7.72
CA GLU A 60 10.39 33.67 8.78
C GLU A 60 11.50 34.26 9.68
N PHE A 61 12.45 33.43 10.13
CA PHE A 61 13.60 33.92 10.90
C PHE A 61 14.49 34.88 10.10
N CYS A 62 14.73 34.59 8.81
CA CYS A 62 15.52 35.44 7.94
C CYS A 62 14.83 36.78 7.67
N GLU A 63 13.54 36.79 7.35
CA GLU A 63 12.75 37.99 7.08
C GLU A 63 12.70 38.90 8.30
N HIS A 64 12.35 38.35 9.47
CA HIS A 64 12.36 39.11 10.71
C HIS A 64 13.77 39.61 11.07
N GLY A 65 14.80 38.78 10.93
CA GLY A 65 16.17 39.16 11.20
C GLY A 65 16.68 40.27 10.26
N LEU A 66 16.41 40.18 8.96
CA LEU A 66 16.82 41.16 7.96
C LEU A 66 16.03 42.47 8.08
N SER A 67 14.78 42.45 8.59
CA SER A 67 14.04 43.68 8.89
C SER A 67 14.74 44.55 9.94
N LEU A 68 15.48 43.93 10.87
CA LEU A 68 16.25 44.61 11.91
C LEU A 68 17.73 44.80 11.52
N PHE A 69 18.26 43.89 10.71
CA PHE A 69 19.66 43.84 10.28
C PHE A 69 19.77 43.72 8.75
N PRO A 70 19.47 44.77 7.98
CA PRO A 70 19.28 44.68 6.52
C PRO A 70 20.49 44.22 5.73
N ASN A 71 21.71 44.37 6.26
CA ASN A 71 22.97 44.03 5.59
C ASN A 71 23.68 42.83 6.24
N CYS A 72 22.92 41.88 6.81
CA CYS A 72 23.51 40.68 7.41
C CYS A 72 23.73 39.58 6.36
N ASP A 73 24.97 39.44 5.90
CA ASP A 73 25.37 38.43 4.91
C ASP A 73 24.97 37.00 5.30
N ASP A 74 25.11 36.64 6.58
CA ASP A 74 24.76 35.31 7.08
C ASP A 74 23.26 35.03 6.89
N LEU A 75 22.39 35.98 7.25
CA LEU A 75 20.93 35.83 7.09
C LEU A 75 20.51 35.81 5.62
N MET A 76 21.12 36.64 4.77
CA MET A 76 20.87 36.62 3.33
C MET A 76 21.26 35.27 2.71
N GLN A 77 22.42 34.73 3.09
CA GLN A 77 22.87 33.43 2.61
C GLN A 77 21.95 32.29 3.08
N ILE A 78 21.51 32.33 4.35
CA ILE A 78 20.54 31.37 4.89
C ILE A 78 19.20 31.48 4.14
N GLN A 79 18.72 32.70 3.87
CA GLN A 79 17.48 32.94 3.12
C GLN A 79 17.58 32.38 1.71
N MET A 80 18.69 32.63 1.00
CA MET A 80 18.91 32.07 -0.33
C MET A 80 18.93 30.53 -0.31
N ASN A 81 19.57 29.93 0.70
CA ASN A 81 19.58 28.48 0.87
C ASN A 81 18.18 27.93 1.17
N ALA A 82 17.37 28.64 1.97
CA ALA A 82 15.99 28.29 2.26
C ALA A 82 15.09 28.35 1.03
N LEU A 83 15.21 29.40 0.22
CA LEU A 83 14.48 29.53 -1.04
C LEU A 83 14.87 28.42 -2.03
N ARG A 84 16.17 28.11 -2.17
CA ARG A 84 16.63 27.00 -3.02
C ARG A 84 16.05 25.66 -2.57
N LEU A 85 16.10 25.37 -1.27
CA LEU A 85 15.54 24.15 -0.71
C LEU A 85 14.01 24.10 -0.88
N GLN A 86 13.31 25.22 -0.70
CA GLN A 86 11.85 25.30 -0.91
C GLN A 86 11.48 24.90 -2.34
N VAL A 87 12.14 25.49 -3.34
CA VAL A 87 11.91 25.16 -4.76
C VAL A 87 12.16 23.68 -5.04
N GLU A 88 13.20 23.08 -4.46
CA GLU A 88 13.48 21.64 -4.60
C GLU A 88 12.39 20.76 -3.96
N LEU A 89 11.93 21.11 -2.75
CA LEU A 89 10.88 20.39 -2.04
C LEU A 89 9.55 20.50 -2.79
N ASP A 90 9.18 21.68 -3.27
CA ASP A 90 7.97 21.91 -4.05
C ASP A 90 8.00 21.13 -5.36
N ARG A 91 9.15 21.11 -6.05
CA ARG A 91 9.32 20.32 -7.27
C ARG A 91 9.15 18.81 -6.99
N LYS A 92 9.72 18.31 -5.88
CA LYS A 92 9.57 16.91 -5.47
C LYS A 92 8.12 16.58 -5.09
N ALA A 93 7.46 17.46 -4.35
CA ALA A 93 6.06 17.31 -3.96
C ALA A 93 5.12 17.31 -5.17
N ALA A 94 5.31 18.25 -6.11
CA ALA A 94 4.55 18.31 -7.36
C ALA A 94 4.76 17.08 -8.24
N ALA A 95 6.01 16.58 -8.34
CA ALA A 95 6.31 15.35 -9.07
C ALA A 95 5.61 14.14 -8.43
N LYS A 96 5.66 14.02 -7.09
CA LYS A 96 4.98 12.95 -6.35
C LYS A 96 3.47 13.02 -6.53
N ALA A 97 2.86 14.19 -6.36
CA ALA A 97 1.42 14.40 -6.54
C ALA A 97 0.96 14.09 -7.97
N LYS A 98 1.78 14.40 -8.98
CA LYS A 98 1.48 14.05 -10.38
C LYS A 98 1.47 12.54 -10.61
N VAL A 99 2.39 11.80 -10.00
CA VAL A 99 2.41 10.33 -10.06
C VAL A 99 1.21 9.74 -9.33
N GLU A 100 0.95 10.16 -8.09
CA GLU A 100 -0.20 9.70 -7.29
C GLU A 100 -1.54 9.97 -8.01
N LYS A 101 -1.70 11.15 -8.63
CA LYS A 101 -2.88 11.49 -9.43
C LYS A 101 -3.03 10.56 -10.65
N ARG A 102 -1.95 10.34 -11.40
CA ARG A 102 -1.98 9.45 -12.57
C ARG A 102 -2.33 8.01 -12.18
N ASP A 103 -1.77 7.53 -11.09
CA ASP A 103 -2.01 6.16 -10.61
C ASP A 103 -3.46 6.00 -10.13
N ALA A 104 -4.01 7.00 -9.42
CA ALA A 104 -5.42 7.03 -9.04
C ALA A 104 -6.37 7.08 -10.26
N GLU A 105 -6.06 7.89 -11.28
CA GLU A 105 -6.82 7.95 -12.54
C GLU A 105 -6.79 6.60 -13.27
N LYS A 106 -5.63 5.93 -13.32
CA LYS A 106 -5.48 4.60 -13.92
C LYS A 106 -6.29 3.54 -13.14
N GLN A 107 -6.25 3.59 -11.81
CA GLN A 107 -7.02 2.66 -10.96
C GLN A 107 -8.52 2.86 -11.14
N LEU A 108 -8.99 4.11 -11.20
CA LEU A 108 -10.39 4.42 -11.47
C LEU A 108 -10.84 3.92 -12.86
N ALA A 109 -10.02 4.14 -13.89
CA ALA A 109 -10.31 3.65 -15.24
C ALA A 109 -10.38 2.10 -15.28
N THR A 110 -9.47 1.42 -14.58
CA THR A 110 -9.48 -0.04 -14.44
C THR A 110 -10.75 -0.52 -13.74
N PHE A 111 -11.15 0.15 -12.66
CA PHE A 111 -12.36 -0.18 -11.92
C PHE A 111 -13.63 -0.01 -12.77
N GLN A 112 -13.71 1.09 -13.54
CA GLN A 112 -14.80 1.32 -14.49
C GLN A 112 -14.85 0.24 -15.59
N LEU A 113 -13.69 -0.18 -16.09
CA LEU A 113 -13.60 -1.27 -17.07
C LEU A 113 -14.13 -2.59 -16.50
N ALA A 114 -13.78 -2.92 -15.24
CA ALA A 114 -14.31 -4.09 -14.56
C ALA A 114 -15.83 -4.05 -14.42
N LEU A 115 -16.39 -2.92 -13.99
CA LEU A 115 -17.86 -2.75 -13.95
C LEU A 115 -18.50 -2.92 -15.33
N LYS A 116 -17.90 -2.34 -16.39
CA LYS A 116 -18.36 -2.51 -17.78
C LYS A 116 -18.28 -3.97 -18.23
N HIS A 117 -17.32 -4.74 -17.72
CA HIS A 117 -17.22 -6.17 -17.95
C HIS A 117 -18.22 -7.00 -17.14
N GLY A 118 -19.07 -6.38 -16.31
CA GLY A 118 -20.08 -7.06 -15.52
C GLY A 118 -19.56 -7.62 -14.19
N VAL A 119 -18.36 -7.22 -13.77
CA VAL A 119 -17.79 -7.61 -12.48
C VAL A 119 -18.60 -6.99 -11.36
N ARG A 120 -18.90 -7.79 -10.34
CA ARG A 120 -19.66 -7.38 -9.16
C ARG A 120 -18.73 -7.29 -7.97
N ILE A 121 -18.93 -6.28 -7.15
CA ILE A 121 -18.14 -6.05 -5.94
C ILE A 121 -19.11 -5.88 -4.79
N ASN A 122 -18.99 -6.74 -3.80
CA ASN A 122 -19.74 -6.66 -2.56
C ASN A 122 -18.98 -5.80 -1.55
N PHE A 123 -19.36 -4.52 -1.48
CA PHE A 123 -18.80 -3.57 -0.54
C PHE A 123 -19.20 -3.84 0.92
N LYS A 124 -20.10 -4.78 1.23
CA LYS A 124 -20.44 -5.10 2.62
C LYS A 124 -19.42 -6.05 3.25
N LEU A 125 -18.79 -6.90 2.45
CA LEU A 125 -17.80 -7.86 2.93
C LEU A 125 -16.47 -7.17 3.26
N PRO A 126 -15.87 -7.45 4.43
CA PRO A 126 -14.54 -6.96 4.75
C PRO A 126 -13.48 -7.63 3.85
N PRO A 127 -12.33 -6.99 3.63
CA PRO A 127 -11.18 -7.63 3.00
C PRO A 127 -10.67 -8.80 3.85
N ILE A 128 -9.95 -9.74 3.23
CA ILE A 128 -9.40 -10.94 3.91
C ILE A 128 -8.10 -10.64 4.70
N ASP A 129 -7.59 -9.40 4.65
CA ASP A 129 -6.34 -8.99 5.30
C ASP A 129 -5.15 -9.89 4.92
N VAL A 130 -4.96 -10.09 3.61
CA VAL A 130 -3.72 -10.71 3.11
C VAL A 130 -2.52 -9.80 3.41
N PRO A 131 -1.35 -10.35 3.82
CA PRO A 131 -0.18 -9.53 4.15
C PRO A 131 0.24 -8.62 2.98
N ASP A 132 0.68 -7.40 3.26
CA ASP A 132 1.16 -6.46 2.23
C ASP A 132 2.23 -7.07 1.30
N ALA A 133 3.05 -7.97 1.84
CA ALA A 133 4.08 -8.70 1.10
C ALA A 133 3.51 -9.60 -0.02
N ALA A 134 2.25 -10.02 0.07
CA ALA A 134 1.56 -10.75 -1.00
C ALA A 134 1.44 -9.88 -2.25
N GLY A 135 1.30 -8.56 -2.10
CA GLY A 135 1.24 -7.61 -3.20
C GLY A 135 0.08 -7.90 -4.15
N VAL A 136 -1.16 -7.77 -3.65
CA VAL A 136 -2.38 -7.93 -4.47
C VAL A 136 -2.35 -6.97 -5.66
N LEU A 137 -2.57 -7.52 -6.84
CA LEU A 137 -2.57 -6.80 -8.11
C LEU A 137 -3.95 -6.85 -8.76
N PHE A 138 -4.41 -5.68 -9.16
CA PHE A 138 -5.58 -5.50 -10.00
C PHE A 138 -5.32 -4.36 -11.00
N TYR A 139 -5.23 -4.69 -12.28
CA TYR A 139 -4.96 -3.72 -13.34
C TYR A 139 -5.53 -4.18 -14.69
N ALA A 140 -5.61 -3.26 -15.65
CA ALA A 140 -5.88 -3.58 -17.05
C ALA A 140 -4.60 -3.46 -17.89
N ASP A 141 -4.36 -4.44 -18.77
CA ASP A 141 -3.26 -4.39 -19.73
C ASP A 141 -3.56 -3.43 -20.91
N ALA A 142 -2.60 -3.28 -21.82
CA ALA A 142 -2.75 -2.42 -23.01
C ALA A 142 -3.83 -2.89 -23.99
N SER A 143 -4.37 -4.10 -23.81
CA SER A 143 -5.45 -4.69 -24.62
C SER A 143 -6.79 -4.69 -23.86
N ASP A 144 -6.92 -3.89 -22.80
CA ASP A 144 -8.10 -3.82 -21.93
C ASP A 144 -8.47 -5.18 -21.31
N ARG A 145 -7.51 -6.09 -21.11
CA ARG A 145 -7.74 -7.33 -20.34
C ARG A 145 -7.42 -7.08 -18.89
N LEU A 146 -8.31 -7.55 -18.02
CA LEU A 146 -8.13 -7.46 -16.57
C LEU A 146 -7.16 -8.53 -16.09
N HIS A 147 -6.30 -8.13 -15.16
CA HIS A 147 -5.39 -8.99 -14.43
C HIS A 147 -5.80 -9.02 -12.97
N TRP A 148 -5.81 -10.22 -12.40
CA TRP A 148 -6.30 -10.51 -11.06
C TRP A 148 -5.25 -11.24 -10.24
N SER A 149 -5.20 -10.96 -8.94
CA SER A 149 -4.67 -11.91 -7.99
C SER A 149 -5.71 -12.98 -7.66
N VAL A 150 -5.24 -14.21 -7.47
CA VAL A 150 -6.07 -15.38 -7.14
C VAL A 150 -5.49 -16.08 -5.92
N LEU A 151 -6.30 -16.25 -4.89
CA LEU A 151 -6.00 -17.00 -3.67
C LEU A 151 -6.69 -18.37 -3.74
N PHE A 152 -5.89 -19.43 -3.81
CA PHE A 152 -6.36 -20.79 -3.68
C PHE A 152 -6.31 -21.22 -2.22
N MET A 153 -7.43 -21.70 -1.71
CA MET A 153 -7.57 -22.22 -0.35
C MET A 153 -7.67 -23.75 -0.42
N TYR A 154 -6.97 -24.45 0.47
CA TYR A 154 -7.04 -25.91 0.62
C TYR A 154 -7.60 -26.27 2.01
N PRO A 155 -8.93 -26.31 2.18
CA PRO A 155 -9.55 -26.50 3.49
C PRO A 155 -9.17 -27.81 4.21
N GLU A 156 -8.74 -28.84 3.48
CA GLU A 156 -8.29 -30.10 4.07
C GLU A 156 -7.08 -29.90 5.00
N PHE A 157 -6.16 -29.01 4.60
CA PHE A 157 -4.87 -28.82 5.25
C PHE A 157 -4.74 -27.45 5.91
N GLY A 158 -5.66 -26.52 5.64
CA GLY A 158 -5.55 -25.13 6.10
C GLY A 158 -4.44 -24.36 5.39
N GLU A 159 -4.09 -24.78 4.18
CA GLU A 159 -3.01 -24.24 3.38
C GLU A 159 -3.55 -23.33 2.28
N THR A 160 -2.70 -22.45 1.75
CA THR A 160 -3.08 -21.50 0.71
C THR A 160 -1.97 -21.29 -0.32
N ASP A 161 -2.35 -21.07 -1.58
CA ASP A 161 -1.44 -20.58 -2.62
C ASP A 161 -1.94 -19.25 -3.20
N PHE A 162 -1.00 -18.36 -3.49
CA PHE A 162 -1.31 -17.02 -4.00
C PHE A 162 -0.66 -16.77 -5.36
N LEU A 163 -1.49 -16.67 -6.39
CA LEU A 163 -1.05 -16.25 -7.72
C LEU A 163 -1.29 -14.75 -7.88
N ARG A 164 -0.21 -13.98 -8.00
CA ARG A 164 -0.23 -12.52 -8.07
C ARG A 164 -0.88 -11.96 -9.33
N ASP A 165 -0.57 -12.55 -10.48
CA ASP A 165 -0.92 -11.99 -11.78
C ASP A 165 -1.51 -13.06 -12.70
N CYS A 166 -2.84 -13.10 -12.76
CA CYS A 166 -3.61 -13.95 -13.66
C CYS A 166 -4.46 -13.11 -14.60
N VAL A 167 -4.21 -13.22 -15.91
CA VAL A 167 -5.06 -12.58 -16.93
C VAL A 167 -6.45 -13.21 -16.94
N GLU A 168 -7.49 -12.38 -17.13
CA GLU A 168 -8.89 -12.81 -17.06
C GLU A 168 -9.27 -13.95 -18.03
N SER A 169 -8.51 -14.11 -19.12
CA SER A 169 -8.73 -15.17 -20.11
C SER A 169 -8.22 -16.54 -19.67
N SER A 170 -7.39 -16.62 -18.63
CA SER A 170 -6.90 -17.89 -18.09
C SER A 170 -8.03 -18.68 -17.43
N SER A 171 -8.02 -20.00 -17.64
CA SER A 171 -8.88 -20.91 -16.89
C SER A 171 -8.37 -21.11 -15.46
N VAL A 172 -9.27 -21.38 -14.52
CA VAL A 172 -8.88 -21.76 -13.15
C VAL A 172 -7.99 -23.01 -13.18
N LEU A 173 -8.24 -23.93 -14.10
CA LEU A 173 -7.41 -25.11 -14.33
C LEU A 173 -5.98 -24.73 -14.73
N ASP A 174 -5.80 -23.77 -15.64
CA ASP A 174 -4.46 -23.36 -16.07
C ASP A 174 -3.70 -22.65 -14.95
N CYS A 175 -4.40 -21.85 -14.13
CA CYS A 175 -3.84 -21.31 -12.89
C CYS A 175 -3.40 -22.43 -11.93
N LEU A 176 -4.24 -23.44 -11.71
CA LEU A 176 -3.91 -24.57 -10.82
C LEU A 176 -2.77 -25.44 -11.35
N LYS A 177 -2.59 -25.55 -12.67
CA LYS A 177 -1.42 -26.26 -13.25
C LYS A 177 -0.09 -25.57 -12.93
N LEU A 178 -0.10 -24.24 -12.77
CA LEU A 178 1.10 -23.50 -12.33
C LEU A 178 1.45 -23.83 -10.88
N VAL A 179 0.43 -23.98 -10.03
CA VAL A 179 0.58 -24.30 -8.61
C VAL A 179 0.96 -25.76 -8.42
N PHE A 180 0.22 -26.68 -9.04
CA PHE A 180 0.42 -28.13 -8.98
C PHE A 180 1.29 -28.63 -10.14
N ASN A 181 2.45 -28.02 -10.32
CA ASN A 181 3.39 -28.45 -11.35
C ASN A 181 4.01 -29.81 -10.97
N PRO A 182 3.81 -30.88 -11.79
CA PRO A 182 4.35 -32.21 -11.49
C PRO A 182 5.88 -32.27 -11.52
N GLU A 183 6.55 -31.33 -12.18
CA GLU A 183 8.03 -31.24 -12.24
C GLU A 183 8.64 -30.69 -10.96
N GLN A 184 7.85 -29.97 -10.14
CA GLN A 184 8.31 -29.46 -8.85
C GLN A 184 8.11 -30.49 -7.75
N PRO A 185 8.91 -30.48 -6.67
CA PRO A 185 8.70 -31.35 -5.51
C PRO A 185 7.28 -31.24 -4.95
N ALA A 186 6.73 -32.35 -4.46
CA ALA A 186 5.43 -32.33 -3.80
C ALA A 186 5.49 -31.43 -2.55
N PRO A 187 4.45 -30.62 -2.30
CA PRO A 187 4.41 -29.80 -1.09
C PRO A 187 4.39 -30.68 0.16
N SER A 188 4.94 -30.17 1.27
CA SER A 188 5.02 -30.93 2.53
C SER A 188 3.67 -31.37 3.07
N TRP A 189 2.60 -30.63 2.75
CA TRP A 189 1.24 -30.91 3.15
C TRP A 189 0.51 -31.93 2.25
N ASP A 190 0.97 -32.15 1.00
CA ASP A 190 0.45 -33.20 0.10
C ASP A 190 1.57 -34.05 -0.51
N PRO A 191 2.26 -34.87 0.31
CA PRO A 191 3.33 -35.74 -0.16
C PRO A 191 2.83 -36.83 -1.13
N GLN A 192 1.54 -37.14 -1.12
CA GLN A 192 0.91 -38.17 -1.95
C GLN A 192 0.39 -37.62 -3.29
N ARG A 193 0.49 -36.29 -3.53
CA ARG A 193 -0.03 -35.61 -4.72
C ARG A 193 -1.50 -35.91 -5.00
N LYS A 194 -2.30 -35.94 -3.94
CA LYS A 194 -3.75 -36.05 -4.08
C LYS A 194 -4.31 -34.85 -4.84
N TYR A 195 -3.75 -33.67 -4.64
CA TYR A 195 -4.10 -32.46 -5.38
C TYR A 195 -3.34 -32.43 -6.71
N THR A 196 -4.00 -32.89 -7.78
CA THR A 196 -3.41 -32.99 -9.12
C THR A 196 -4.40 -32.53 -10.18
N CYS A 197 -3.92 -31.82 -11.20
CA CYS A 197 -4.77 -31.38 -12.31
C CYS A 197 -5.09 -32.49 -13.33
N LYS A 198 -4.72 -33.75 -13.03
CA LYS A 198 -5.02 -34.92 -13.85
C LYS A 198 -6.41 -35.49 -13.54
N ASP A 199 -6.99 -36.16 -14.53
CA ASP A 199 -8.18 -37.03 -14.40
C ASP A 199 -9.40 -36.34 -13.74
N GLU A 200 -9.54 -35.02 -13.94
CA GLU A 200 -10.64 -34.22 -13.36
C GLU A 200 -10.80 -34.40 -11.84
N SER A 201 -9.69 -34.64 -11.15
CA SER A 201 -9.69 -34.95 -9.72
C SER A 201 -9.89 -33.73 -8.80
N LEU A 202 -9.81 -32.51 -9.33
CA LEU A 202 -10.06 -31.28 -8.58
C LEU A 202 -11.48 -30.75 -8.81
N GLU A 203 -12.13 -30.38 -7.72
CA GLU A 203 -13.33 -29.55 -7.72
C GLU A 203 -13.03 -28.20 -7.10
N VAL A 204 -13.65 -27.16 -7.66
CA VAL A 204 -13.46 -25.78 -7.22
C VAL A 204 -14.78 -25.15 -6.81
N TYR A 205 -14.69 -24.35 -5.75
CA TYR A 205 -15.82 -23.71 -5.10
C TYR A 205 -15.50 -22.24 -4.81
N PHE A 206 -16.51 -21.39 -4.81
CA PHE A 206 -16.44 -20.07 -4.20
C PHE A 206 -17.58 -19.92 -3.19
N GLU A 207 -17.40 -19.00 -2.25
CA GLU A 207 -18.37 -18.68 -1.21
C GLU A 207 -19.44 -17.73 -1.79
N ASP A 208 -20.72 -18.03 -1.59
CA ASP A 208 -21.82 -17.14 -2.00
C ASP A 208 -21.69 -15.81 -1.25
N THR A 209 -21.88 -14.73 -2.00
CA THR A 209 -21.68 -13.38 -1.45
C THR A 209 -22.89 -12.79 -0.73
N VAL A 210 -24.01 -13.50 -0.74
CA VAL A 210 -25.22 -13.21 0.04
C VAL A 210 -25.30 -14.12 1.26
N ASP A 211 -24.88 -15.38 1.11
CA ASP A 211 -24.88 -16.39 2.17
C ASP A 211 -23.47 -16.97 2.33
N GLU A 212 -22.69 -16.40 3.26
CA GLU A 212 -21.30 -16.76 3.54
C GLU A 212 -21.11 -18.25 3.91
N GLN A 213 -22.18 -18.95 4.31
CA GLN A 213 -22.08 -20.37 4.64
C GLN A 213 -22.25 -21.29 3.42
N LYS A 214 -22.72 -20.74 2.30
CA LYS A 214 -23.02 -21.50 1.10
C LYS A 214 -21.83 -21.51 0.14
N MET A 215 -21.37 -22.72 -0.19
CA MET A 215 -20.34 -22.94 -1.20
C MET A 215 -20.96 -23.32 -2.54
N ILE A 216 -20.57 -22.61 -3.60
CA ILE A 216 -21.06 -22.85 -4.96
C ILE A 216 -19.95 -23.51 -5.78
N SER A 217 -20.23 -24.71 -6.30
CA SER A 217 -19.32 -25.40 -7.22
C SER A 217 -19.39 -24.82 -8.62
N PHE A 218 -18.25 -24.85 -9.33
CA PHE A 218 -18.20 -24.48 -10.73
C PHE A 218 -17.13 -25.30 -11.48
N PRO A 219 -17.22 -25.43 -12.82
CA PRO A 219 -16.24 -26.19 -13.59
C PRO A 219 -14.85 -25.56 -13.50
N VAL A 220 -13.82 -26.36 -13.23
CA VAL A 220 -12.43 -25.88 -13.11
C VAL A 220 -11.89 -25.29 -14.43
N ILE A 221 -12.47 -25.66 -15.57
CA ILE A 221 -12.16 -25.11 -16.89
C ILE A 221 -12.68 -23.68 -17.10
N THR A 222 -13.51 -23.17 -16.18
CA THR A 222 -14.08 -21.82 -16.26
C THR A 222 -12.97 -20.77 -16.23
N THR A 223 -13.03 -19.78 -17.12
CA THR A 223 -12.09 -18.66 -17.09
C THR A 223 -12.38 -17.68 -15.98
N LEU A 224 -11.38 -16.95 -15.50
CA LEU A 224 -11.57 -15.91 -14.49
C LEU A 224 -12.59 -14.85 -14.98
N LYS A 225 -12.59 -14.55 -16.29
CA LYS A 225 -13.58 -13.69 -16.95
C LYS A 225 -15.00 -14.26 -16.87
N GLN A 226 -15.17 -15.56 -17.08
CA GLN A 226 -16.48 -16.20 -16.95
C GLN A 226 -16.94 -16.21 -15.49
N LEU A 227 -16.05 -16.54 -14.55
CA LEU A 227 -16.31 -16.57 -13.11
C LEU A 227 -16.76 -15.19 -12.59
N THR A 228 -15.97 -14.15 -12.85
CA THR A 228 -16.24 -12.78 -12.39
C THR A 228 -17.51 -12.15 -12.99
N ARG A 229 -18.05 -12.72 -14.08
CA ARG A 229 -19.29 -12.30 -14.73
C ARG A 229 -20.53 -13.05 -14.26
N ARG A 230 -20.36 -14.10 -13.46
CA ARG A 230 -21.50 -14.85 -12.94
C ARG A 230 -22.36 -13.97 -12.04
N LYS A 231 -23.65 -14.30 -11.93
CA LYS A 231 -24.58 -13.50 -11.14
C LYS A 231 -24.45 -13.74 -9.63
N ASP A 232 -24.04 -14.94 -9.26
CA ASP A 232 -23.84 -15.42 -7.89
C ASP A 232 -22.43 -15.16 -7.35
N PHE A 233 -21.50 -14.75 -8.22
CA PHE A 233 -20.14 -14.40 -7.83
C PHE A 233 -20.00 -12.88 -7.65
N SER A 234 -19.35 -12.46 -6.56
CA SER A 234 -18.86 -11.09 -6.43
C SER A 234 -17.54 -11.04 -5.68
N LEU A 235 -16.75 -10.01 -5.95
CA LEU A 235 -15.48 -9.77 -5.28
C LEU A 235 -15.69 -8.99 -3.99
N ARG A 236 -14.81 -9.19 -3.03
CA ARG A 236 -14.71 -8.34 -1.83
C ARG A 236 -13.99 -7.03 -2.19
N ARG A 237 -13.85 -6.12 -1.21
CA ARG A 237 -13.23 -4.79 -1.41
C ARG A 237 -11.75 -4.85 -1.81
N ASP A 238 -11.07 -5.95 -1.51
CA ASP A 238 -9.67 -6.21 -1.85
C ASP A 238 -9.48 -6.67 -3.31
N LEU A 239 -10.56 -6.85 -4.07
CA LEU A 239 -10.54 -7.25 -5.48
C LEU A 239 -9.79 -8.57 -5.74
N LEU A 240 -9.75 -9.43 -4.71
CA LEU A 240 -9.10 -10.73 -4.74
C LEU A 240 -10.10 -11.82 -5.14
N ILE A 241 -9.70 -12.68 -6.09
CA ILE A 241 -10.47 -13.89 -6.41
C ILE A 241 -10.09 -14.98 -5.42
N ILE A 242 -11.04 -15.47 -4.62
CA ILE A 242 -10.82 -16.57 -3.68
C ILE A 242 -11.51 -17.82 -4.20
N ILE A 243 -10.74 -18.92 -4.28
CA ILE A 243 -11.23 -20.21 -4.78
C ILE A 243 -10.82 -21.31 -3.81
N HIS A 244 -11.80 -22.08 -3.34
CA HIS A 244 -11.57 -23.26 -2.53
C HIS A 244 -11.38 -24.45 -3.45
N VAL A 245 -10.29 -25.20 -3.24
CA VAL A 245 -9.90 -26.33 -4.07
C VAL A 245 -10.00 -27.60 -3.24
N ILE A 246 -10.70 -28.60 -3.78
CA ILE A 246 -10.96 -29.88 -3.11
C ILE A 246 -10.53 -31.00 -4.05
N SER A 247 -9.78 -31.97 -3.54
CA SER A 247 -9.39 -33.15 -4.32
C SER A 247 -10.31 -34.34 -4.05
N LYS A 248 -10.86 -34.92 -5.12
CA LYS A 248 -11.58 -36.20 -5.11
C LYS A 248 -10.68 -37.37 -4.68
N ASN A 249 -9.36 -37.27 -4.88
CA ASN A 249 -8.41 -38.30 -4.48
C ASN A 249 -8.26 -38.39 -2.96
N SER A 250 -8.65 -37.33 -2.21
CA SER A 250 -8.76 -37.42 -0.75
C SER A 250 -10.15 -37.87 -0.33
N ALA A 251 -10.52 -39.12 -0.67
CA ALA A 251 -11.88 -39.66 -0.53
C ALA A 251 -12.55 -39.35 0.83
N LYS A 252 -11.86 -39.59 1.95
CA LYS A 252 -12.38 -39.32 3.30
C LYS A 252 -12.68 -37.84 3.55
N PHE A 253 -11.85 -36.95 3.02
CA PHE A 253 -12.09 -35.52 3.16
C PHE A 253 -13.17 -35.06 2.19
N TYR A 254 -13.13 -35.52 0.94
CA TYR A 254 -14.11 -35.23 -0.08
C TYR A 254 -15.54 -35.61 0.35
N GLU A 255 -15.76 -36.81 0.90
CA GLU A 255 -17.07 -37.23 1.40
C GLU A 255 -17.57 -36.32 2.55
N ARG A 256 -16.69 -35.98 3.49
CA ARG A 256 -17.01 -35.03 4.57
C ARG A 256 -17.32 -33.64 4.04
N TRP A 257 -16.58 -33.18 3.03
CA TRP A 257 -16.83 -31.91 2.37
C TRP A 257 -18.21 -31.90 1.72
N LYS A 258 -18.55 -32.92 0.93
CA LYS A 258 -19.86 -33.05 0.29
C LYS A 258 -21.00 -33.07 1.30
N THR A 259 -20.86 -33.81 2.39
CA THR A 259 -21.89 -33.88 3.45
C THR A 259 -22.13 -32.50 4.08
N ARG A 260 -21.07 -31.73 4.34
CA ARG A 260 -21.19 -30.38 4.88
C ARG A 260 -21.90 -29.42 3.93
N LEU A 261 -21.73 -29.57 2.61
CA LEU A 261 -22.44 -28.72 1.63
C LEU A 261 -23.96 -28.90 1.71
N ASP A 262 -24.44 -30.07 2.14
CA ASP A 262 -25.86 -30.39 2.24
C ASP A 262 -26.45 -29.98 3.62
N GLU A 263 -25.61 -29.61 4.59
CA GLU A 263 -26.00 -29.13 5.93
C GLU A 263 -26.24 -27.61 5.98
N PHE A 264 -25.93 -26.88 4.89
CA PHE A 264 -26.16 -25.44 4.70
C PHE A 264 -27.33 -25.19 3.75
#